data_AF-A0A0P8ADX6-F1
#
_entry.id   AF-A0A0P8ADX6-F1
#
_cell.length_a   1.000
_cell.length_b   1.000
_cell.length_c   1.000
_cell.angle_alpha   90.00
_cell.angle_beta   90.00
_cell.angle_gamma   90.00
#
_symmetry.space_group_name_H-M   'P 1'
#
loop_
_entity.id
_entity.type
_entity.pdbx_description
1 polymer ?
#
loop_
_entity_poly.entity_id
_entity_poly.type
_entity_poly.pdbx_seq_one_letter_code
_entity_poly.pdbx_strand_id
1 'polypeptide(L)'
;STDISVTLRNGGDEALSDVQLEIQEVSGISTQIRSFGTIEKLEAGESRNIPVEITARADAGSGIKEIFMRAKSGDIQGEEKTIKVNVEKSGSSGIAGIGMVVLAIVALVFIIRKFGRR
;
A
#
# COMPACT_ATOMS: atom_id res chain seq x y z
N SER A 1 -3.49 -3.75 3.08
CA SER A 1 -2.25 -4.36 2.59
C SER A 1 -2.41 -4.63 1.10
N THR A 2 -1.37 -4.38 0.31
CA THR A 2 -1.33 -4.63 -1.13
C THR A 2 -0.06 -5.39 -1.46
N ASP A 3 -0.19 -6.50 -2.18
CA ASP A 3 0.95 -7.28 -2.67
C ASP A 3 1.38 -6.78 -4.05
N ILE A 4 2.66 -6.49 -4.21
CA ILE A 4 3.28 -6.16 -5.50
C ILE A 4 4.40 -7.15 -5.81
N SER A 5 4.59 -7.48 -7.09
CA SER A 5 5.71 -8.30 -7.54
C SER A 5 6.81 -7.41 -8.13
N VAL A 6 8.00 -7.46 -7.54
CA VAL A 6 9.17 -6.73 -8.02
C VAL A 6 10.11 -7.72 -8.73
N THR A 7 10.45 -7.46 -10.00
CA THR A 7 11.40 -8.28 -10.75
C THR A 7 12.80 -7.69 -10.64
N LEU A 8 13.72 -8.42 -10.02
CA LEU A 8 15.16 -8.13 -10.07
C LEU A 8 15.77 -8.87 -11.24
N ARG A 9 16.63 -8.20 -12.00
CA ARG A 9 17.37 -8.77 -13.13
C ARG A 9 18.85 -8.48 -12.99
N ASN A 10 19.68 -9.50 -13.13
CA ASN A 10 21.13 -9.32 -13.27
C ASN A 10 21.45 -9.01 -14.74
N GLY A 11 21.81 -7.76 -15.03
CA GLY A 11 22.22 -7.33 -16.37
C GLY A 11 23.72 -7.48 -16.64
N GLY A 12 24.51 -7.91 -15.65
CA GLY A 12 25.95 -8.10 -15.79
C GLY A 12 26.31 -9.49 -16.32
N ASP A 13 27.59 -9.65 -16.61
CA ASP A 13 28.19 -10.89 -17.15
C ASP A 13 28.66 -11.86 -16.05
N GLU A 14 28.62 -11.43 -14.78
CA GLU A 14 29.01 -12.23 -13.61
C GLU A 14 27.81 -12.52 -12.71
N ALA A 15 27.86 -13.64 -11.99
CA ALA A 15 26.83 -13.98 -11.02
C ALA A 15 26.92 -13.06 -9.80
N LEU A 16 25.77 -12.55 -9.35
CA LEU A 16 25.65 -11.72 -8.16
C LEU A 16 25.27 -12.59 -6.96
N SER A 17 25.96 -12.40 -5.83
CA SER A 17 25.62 -13.06 -4.56
C SER A 17 25.09 -12.06 -3.54
N ASP A 18 24.30 -12.53 -2.59
CA ASP A 18 23.73 -11.73 -1.49
C ASP A 18 22.97 -10.48 -1.98
N VAL A 19 22.13 -10.66 -3.01
CA VAL A 19 21.34 -9.57 -3.58
C VAL A 19 20.21 -9.21 -2.62
N GLN A 20 20.27 -8.00 -2.09
CA GLN A 20 19.29 -7.44 -1.17
C GLN A 20 18.47 -6.36 -1.87
N LEU A 21 17.19 -6.29 -1.53
CA LEU A 21 16.31 -5.20 -1.95
C LEU A 21 16.18 -4.22 -0.79
N GLU A 22 16.76 -3.05 -0.96
CA GLU A 22 16.64 -1.94 -0.03
C GLU A 22 15.42 -1.10 -0.42
N ILE A 23 14.51 -0.91 0.53
CA ILE A 23 13.29 -0.11 0.37
C ILE A 23 13.38 1.02 1.37
N GLN A 24 13.35 2.26 0.90
CA GLN A 24 13.32 3.41 1.79
C GLN A 24 11.92 3.58 2.37
N GLU A 25 11.82 3.57 3.70
CA GLU A 25 10.55 3.72 4.39
C GLU A 25 10.08 5.19 4.30
N VAL A 26 8.82 5.37 3.91
CA VAL A 26 8.21 6.69 3.69
C VAL A 26 7.24 6.96 4.82
N SER A 27 7.23 8.18 5.35
CA SER A 27 6.33 8.55 6.46
C SER A 27 4.86 8.17 6.20
N GLY A 28 4.34 7.30 7.06
CA GLY A 28 2.98 6.75 7.03
C GLY A 28 2.82 5.42 6.28
N ILE A 29 3.82 4.92 5.57
CA ILE A 29 3.79 3.61 4.90
C ILE A 29 4.81 2.70 5.57
N SER A 30 4.39 1.48 5.92
CA SER A 30 5.30 0.41 6.31
C SER A 30 5.38 -0.61 5.18
N THR A 31 6.59 -0.89 4.73
CA THR A 31 6.88 -1.86 3.68
C THR A 31 7.47 -3.10 4.31
N GLN A 32 6.80 -4.24 4.19
CA GLN A 32 7.30 -5.50 4.73
C GLN A 32 7.60 -6.47 3.59
N ILE A 33 8.87 -6.83 3.43
CA ILE A 33 9.29 -7.81 2.44
C ILE A 33 8.90 -9.18 2.99
N ARG A 34 7.83 -9.77 2.44
CA ARG A 34 7.26 -11.01 2.99
C ARG A 34 8.05 -12.27 2.69
N SER A 35 8.71 -12.36 1.54
CA SER A 35 9.08 -13.70 1.04
C SER A 35 10.56 -13.98 0.92
N PHE A 36 11.44 -13.03 0.67
CA PHE A 36 12.87 -13.35 0.53
C PHE A 36 13.71 -12.12 0.92
N GLY A 37 14.11 -12.05 2.19
CA GLY A 37 14.93 -10.95 2.73
C GLY A 37 16.30 -10.82 2.07
N THR A 38 16.74 -11.81 1.28
CA THR A 38 17.97 -11.78 0.47
C THR A 38 17.87 -12.86 -0.62
N ILE A 39 18.29 -12.56 -1.84
CA ILE A 39 18.54 -13.57 -2.89
C ILE A 39 20.00 -14.00 -2.74
N GLU A 40 20.24 -15.24 -2.32
CA GLU A 40 21.60 -15.77 -2.10
C GLU A 40 22.46 -15.69 -3.36
N LYS A 41 21.89 -15.98 -4.54
CA LYS A 41 22.58 -15.92 -5.82
C LYS A 41 21.64 -15.63 -6.98
N LEU A 42 22.09 -14.77 -7.90
CA LEU A 42 21.41 -14.41 -9.14
C LEU A 42 22.41 -14.52 -10.30
N GLU A 43 22.23 -15.53 -11.16
CA GLU A 43 23.14 -15.78 -12.28
C GLU A 43 23.11 -14.64 -13.31
N ALA A 44 24.16 -14.53 -14.13
CA ALA A 44 24.24 -13.54 -15.20
C ALA A 44 23.04 -13.68 -16.16
N GLY A 45 22.32 -12.58 -16.41
CA GLY A 45 21.11 -12.57 -17.24
C GLY A 45 19.84 -13.13 -16.57
N GLU A 46 19.93 -13.68 -15.35
CA GLU A 46 18.77 -14.23 -14.64
C GLU A 46 17.85 -13.12 -14.11
N SER A 47 16.55 -13.43 -14.03
CA SER A 47 15.56 -12.58 -13.39
C SER A 47 14.80 -13.34 -12.30
N ARG A 48 14.58 -12.70 -11.15
CA ARG A 48 13.84 -13.26 -10.02
C ARG A 48 12.71 -12.31 -9.63
N ASN A 49 11.52 -12.87 -9.41
CA ASN A 49 10.39 -12.13 -8.86
C ASN A 49 10.38 -12.23 -7.34
N ILE A 50 10.33 -11.08 -6.69
CA ILE A 50 10.23 -10.94 -5.24
C ILE A 50 8.84 -10.34 -4.93
N PRO A 51 7.97 -11.08 -4.23
CA PRO A 51 6.72 -10.50 -3.74
C PRO A 51 7.01 -9.61 -2.53
N VAL A 52 6.57 -8.36 -2.61
CA VAL A 52 6.72 -7.32 -1.58
C VAL A 52 5.33 -6.92 -1.12
N GLU A 53 5.10 -6.94 0.19
CA GLU A 53 3.84 -6.48 0.77
C GLU A 53 4.00 -5.03 1.25
N ILE A 54 3.11 -4.17 0.76
CA ILE A 54 3.06 -2.77 1.17
C ILE A 54 1.84 -2.55 2.05
N THR A 55 2.09 -2.07 3.27
CA THR A 55 1.05 -1.76 4.24
C THR A 55 1.05 -0.27 4.57
N ALA A 56 0.04 0.45 4.09
CA ALA A 56 -0.23 1.81 4.56
C ALA A 56 -0.70 1.76 6.02
N ARG A 57 -0.10 2.58 6.88
CA ARG A 57 -0.50 2.68 8.29
C ARG A 57 -1.80 3.49 8.42
N ALA A 58 -2.51 3.31 9.52
CA ALA A 58 -3.79 4.01 9.76
C ALA A 58 -3.64 5.54 9.89
N ASP A 59 -2.44 6.01 10.24
CA ASP A 59 -2.04 7.42 10.31
C ASP A 59 -1.50 7.96 8.97
N ALA A 60 -1.43 7.14 7.91
CA ALA A 60 -1.05 7.59 6.58
C ALA A 60 -2.04 8.66 6.09
N GLY A 61 -1.52 9.85 5.80
CA GLY A 61 -2.28 10.86 5.07
C GLY A 61 -2.66 10.33 3.68
N SER A 62 -3.87 10.64 3.23
CA SER A 62 -4.32 10.31 1.88
C SER A 62 -3.46 11.00 0.82
N GLY A 63 -3.23 10.35 -0.30
CA GLY A 63 -2.50 10.91 -1.45
C GLY A 63 -1.43 9.98 -2.02
N ILE A 64 -0.73 10.48 -3.04
CA ILE A 64 0.33 9.76 -3.74
C ILE A 64 1.61 9.80 -2.90
N LYS A 65 2.18 8.62 -2.65
CA LYS A 65 3.44 8.42 -1.93
C LYS A 65 4.44 7.74 -2.88
N GLU A 66 5.65 8.26 -2.92
CA GLU A 66 6.73 7.74 -3.76
C GLU A 66 7.65 6.87 -2.89
N ILE A 67 7.75 5.58 -3.21
CA ILE A 67 8.60 4.61 -2.51
C ILE A 67 9.82 4.35 -3.38
N PHE A 68 11.01 4.52 -2.80
CA PHE A 68 12.28 4.30 -3.47
C PHE A 68 12.78 2.89 -3.16
N MET A 69 13.19 2.18 -4.19
CA MET A 69 13.72 0.83 -4.10
C MET A 69 15.02 0.72 -4.85
N ARG A 70 16.00 0.04 -4.24
CA ARG A 70 17.32 -0.18 -4.83
C ARG A 70 17.77 -1.60 -4.57
N ALA A 71 18.29 -2.26 -5.59
CA ALA A 71 18.96 -3.55 -5.43
C ALA A 71 20.43 -3.32 -5.06
N LYS A 72 20.96 -4.11 -4.12
CA LYS A 72 22.36 -4.05 -3.70
C LYS A 72 22.93 -5.47 -3.60
N SER A 73 24.14 -5.69 -4.08
CA SER A 73 24.86 -6.97 -4.01
C SER A 73 26.33 -6.69 -3.75
N GLY A 74 26.79 -6.93 -2.52
CA GLY A 74 28.15 -6.55 -2.09
C GLY A 74 28.45 -5.06 -2.35
N ASP A 75 29.46 -4.80 -3.18
CA ASP A 75 29.87 -3.46 -3.62
C ASP A 75 29.10 -2.94 -4.86
N ILE A 76 28.29 -3.79 -5.49
CA ILE A 76 27.52 -3.45 -6.69
C ILE A 76 26.16 -2.90 -6.27
N GLN A 77 25.83 -1.71 -6.77
CA GLN A 77 24.54 -1.07 -6.59
C GLN A 77 23.78 -1.08 -7.91
N GLY A 78 22.53 -1.56 -7.87
CA GLY A 78 21.62 -1.54 -9.00
C GLY A 78 20.97 -0.18 -9.22
N GLU A 79 20.21 -0.07 -10.31
CA GLU A 79 19.42 1.10 -10.65
C GLU A 79 18.36 1.38 -9.56
N GLU A 80 18.23 2.65 -9.16
CA GLU A 80 17.18 3.09 -8.26
C GLU A 80 15.86 3.23 -9.03
N LYS A 81 14.78 2.62 -8.51
CA LYS A 81 13.44 2.75 -9.06
C LYS A 81 12.45 3.27 -8.04
N THR A 82 11.51 4.08 -8.51
CA THR A 82 10.47 4.68 -7.70
C THR A 82 9.10 4.13 -8.09
N ILE A 83 8.31 3.72 -7.09
CA ILE A 83 6.92 3.33 -7.26
C ILE A 83 6.02 4.38 -6.64
N LYS A 84 4.96 4.77 -7.36
CA LYS A 84 3.92 5.68 -6.87
C LYS A 84 2.75 4.85 -6.34
N VAL A 85 2.46 5.00 -5.05
CA VAL A 85 1.34 4.34 -4.38
C VAL A 85 0.32 5.41 -3.99
N ASN A 86 -0.92 5.27 -4.46
CA ASN A 86 -2.01 6.14 -4.05
C ASN A 86 -2.69 5.56 -2.80
N VAL A 87 -2.64 6.29 -1.69
CA VAL A 87 -3.29 5.91 -0.43
C VAL A 87 -4.65 6.58 -0.36
N GLU A 88 -5.72 5.78 -0.47
CA GLU A 88 -7.09 6.26 -0.34
C GLU A 88 -7.68 5.85 1.02
N LYS A 89 -8.06 6.85 1.82
CA LYS A 89 -8.79 6.62 3.07
C LYS A 89 -10.26 6.45 2.74
N SER A 90 -10.78 5.24 2.87
CA SER A 90 -12.20 4.94 2.73
C SER A 90 -13.00 5.57 3.88
N GLY A 91 -13.51 6.78 3.67
CA GLY A 91 -14.42 7.43 4.62
C GLY A 91 -15.83 6.87 4.49
N SER A 92 -16.24 5.95 5.37
CA SER A 92 -17.62 5.45 5.41
C SER A 92 -18.57 6.41 6.14
N SER A 93 -18.66 7.68 5.72
CA SER A 93 -19.56 8.67 6.33
C SER A 93 -20.95 8.73 5.68
N GLY A 94 -21.13 8.13 4.50
CA GLY A 94 -22.39 8.22 3.74
C GLY A 94 -23.59 7.58 4.44
N ILE A 95 -23.40 6.45 5.14
CA ILE A 95 -24.49 5.70 5.78
C ILE A 95 -25.00 6.41 7.05
N ALA A 96 -24.10 7.04 7.81
CA ALA A 96 -24.47 7.78 9.01
C ALA A 96 -25.39 8.97 8.70
N GLY A 97 -25.16 9.67 7.59
CA GLY A 97 -26.03 10.76 7.13
C GLY A 97 -27.42 10.29 6.74
N ILE A 98 -27.52 9.18 6.01
CA ILE A 98 -28.82 8.61 5.59
C ILE A 98 -29.65 8.19 6.81
N GLY A 99 -29.01 7.57 7.82
CA GLY A 99 -29.70 7.18 9.06
C GLY A 99 -30.36 8.36 9.79
N MET A 100 -29.69 9.53 9.83
CA MET A 100 -30.22 10.73 10.47
C MET A 100 -31.45 11.29 9.76
N VAL A 101 -31.43 11.31 8.41
CA VAL A 101 -32.56 11.78 7.60
C VAL A 101 -33.79 10.90 7.80
N VAL A 102 -33.60 9.58 7.78
CA VAL A 102 -34.69 8.61 8.03
C VAL A 102 -35.28 8.81 9.43
N LEU A 103 -34.43 8.97 10.45
CA LEU A 103 -34.87 9.26 11.82
C LEU A 103 -35.70 10.55 11.92
N ALA A 104 -35.27 11.61 11.25
CA ALA A 104 -35.99 12.88 11.21
C ALA A 104 -37.37 12.74 10.56
N ILE A 105 -37.47 12.00 9.44
CA ILE A 105 -38.74 11.72 8.76
C ILE A 105 -39.68 10.90 9.67
N VAL A 106 -39.17 9.85 10.31
CA VAL A 106 -39.95 9.02 11.25
C VAL A 106 -40.47 9.86 12.42
N ALA A 107 -39.63 10.71 13.00
CA ALA A 107 -40.02 11.60 14.09
C ALA A 107 -41.11 12.59 13.64
N LEU A 108 -40.98 13.17 12.44
CA LEU A 108 -41.96 14.09 11.88
C LEU A 108 -43.31 13.40 11.64
N VAL A 109 -43.31 12.22 11.03
CA VAL A 109 -44.52 11.40 10.82
C VAL A 109 -45.19 11.05 12.15
N PHE A 110 -44.39 10.67 13.15
CA PHE A 110 -44.89 10.35 14.49
C PHE A 110 -45.56 11.55 15.17
N ILE A 111 -44.97 12.74 15.07
CA ILE A 111 -45.53 13.98 15.61
C ILE A 111 -46.85 14.32 14.92
N ILE A 112 -46.90 14.32 13.58
CA ILE A 112 -48.12 14.61 12.82
C ILE A 112 -49.23 13.63 13.19
N ARG A 113 -48.91 12.33 13.30
CA ARG A 113 -49.90 11.29 13.61
C ARG A 113 -50.40 11.36 15.06
N LYS A 114 -49.56 11.82 16.00
CA LYS A 114 -49.91 11.98 17.42
C LYS A 114 -50.71 13.25 17.70
N PHE A 115 -50.39 14.35 17.02
CA PHE A 115 -50.94 15.69 17.34
C PHE A 115 -51.92 16.25 16.29
N GLY A 116 -51.90 15.78 15.04
CA GLY A 116 -52.81 16.24 13.98
C GLY A 116 -54.22 15.66 14.05
N ARG A 117 -54.56 14.94 15.12
CA ARG A 117 -55.85 14.24 15.29
C ARG A 117 -56.76 14.94 16.32
N ARG A 118 -56.59 16.26 16.50
CA ARG A 118 -57.43 17.13 17.33
C ARG A 118 -57.93 18.28 16.49
#